data_AF-A0A9N9WFA4-F1
#
_entry.id   AF-A0A9N9WFA4-F1
#
_cell.length_a   1.000
_cell.length_b   1.000
_cell.length_c   1.000
_cell.angle_alpha   90.00
_cell.angle_beta   90.00
_cell.angle_gamma   90.00
#
_symmetry.space_group_name_H-M   'P 1'
#
loop_
_entity.id
_entity.type
_entity.pdbx_description
1 polymer ?
#
loop_
_entity_poly.entity_id
_entity_poly.type
_entity_poly.pdbx_seq_one_letter_code
_entity_poly.pdbx_strand_id
1 'polypeptide(L)'
;MPAEVLHEAFTNAGNKAGIEIWRIEDFEPKAVPRNQYGNFYTGDSYIVLKTEGEANKLTWDIHFWLGSKTSQDEAGTAAILSVNLDDNKFNGAAIQHRETQGYESKQFLGYFEPAIRYMDGGHASGFNHVTINPGSEKRLFQIKGKRHVRVRQVEPSAASLNKGDCFVLDVGHNIFVFVGEKAKGVEKLKAITVANQINDQDHNGRGEVEIIDPYAREGDVENFFKALGSGDMDSVTEVSEDDEVKYTTCPKIQR
;
A
#
# COMPACT_ATOMS: atom_id res chain seq x y z
N MET A 1 36.57 1.69 -10.45
CA MET A 1 35.80 1.63 -9.19
C MET A 1 35.77 0.17 -8.77
N PRO A 2 36.05 -0.18 -7.50
CA PRO A 2 35.96 -1.57 -7.07
C PRO A 2 34.52 -2.06 -7.31
N ALA A 3 34.35 -3.29 -7.77
CA ALA A 3 33.04 -3.88 -8.00
C ALA A 3 32.26 -3.84 -6.68
N GLU A 4 31.14 -3.09 -6.65
CA GLU A 4 30.25 -3.08 -5.49
C GLU A 4 29.67 -4.48 -5.33
N VAL A 5 30.02 -5.14 -4.23
CA VAL A 5 29.61 -6.50 -3.90
C VAL A 5 28.09 -6.54 -3.72
N LEU A 6 27.44 -7.56 -4.27
CA LEU A 6 26.01 -7.80 -4.07
C LEU A 6 25.68 -7.87 -2.57
N HIS A 7 24.73 -7.05 -2.12
CA HIS A 7 24.26 -7.06 -0.75
C HIS A 7 23.70 -8.44 -0.35
N GLU A 8 23.97 -8.91 0.87
CA GLU A 8 23.59 -10.26 1.32
C GLU A 8 22.08 -10.54 1.20
N ALA A 9 21.25 -9.53 1.46
CA ALA A 9 19.79 -9.59 1.35
C ALA A 9 19.29 -9.99 -0.06
N PHE A 10 20.12 -9.83 -1.09
CA PHE A 10 19.80 -10.13 -2.48
C PHE A 10 20.37 -11.46 -2.98
N THR A 11 21.12 -12.19 -2.14
CA THR A 11 21.80 -13.44 -2.54
C THR A 11 20.86 -14.43 -3.22
N ASN A 12 19.62 -14.52 -2.74
CA ASN A 12 18.61 -15.46 -3.26
C ASN A 12 17.53 -14.82 -4.14
N ALA A 13 17.66 -13.52 -4.44
CA ALA A 13 16.66 -12.77 -5.20
C ALA A 13 16.50 -13.31 -6.62
N GLY A 14 15.28 -13.37 -7.11
CA GLY A 14 14.95 -13.66 -8.50
C GLY A 14 15.20 -15.09 -8.96
N ASN A 15 15.43 -16.02 -8.04
CA ASN A 15 15.67 -17.43 -8.37
C ASN A 15 14.38 -18.20 -8.75
N LYS A 16 13.20 -17.63 -8.49
CA LYS A 16 11.89 -18.24 -8.81
C LYS A 16 10.86 -17.17 -9.15
N ALA A 17 9.88 -17.54 -9.97
CA ALA A 17 8.75 -16.67 -10.27
C ALA A 17 8.01 -16.25 -8.98
N GLY A 18 7.68 -14.97 -8.88
CA GLY A 18 7.10 -14.38 -7.68
C GLY A 18 7.47 -12.92 -7.49
N ILE A 19 7.14 -12.41 -6.31
CA ILE A 19 7.47 -11.05 -5.87
C ILE A 19 8.34 -11.13 -4.62
N GLU A 20 9.39 -10.33 -4.58
CA GLU A 20 10.26 -10.12 -3.43
C GLU A 20 10.34 -8.63 -3.13
N ILE A 21 10.22 -8.25 -1.86
CA ILE A 21 10.15 -6.85 -1.44
C ILE A 21 11.14 -6.62 -0.32
N TRP A 22 11.90 -5.53 -0.43
CA TRP A 22 12.77 -5.03 0.60
C TRP A 22 12.39 -3.58 0.93
N ARG A 23 12.37 -3.26 2.23
CA ARG A 23 12.26 -1.89 2.74
C ARG A 23 13.67 -1.37 3.01
N ILE A 24 13.92 -0.11 2.70
CA ILE A 24 15.18 0.54 3.06
C ILE A 24 15.08 0.99 4.51
N GLU A 25 15.95 0.46 5.36
CA GLU A 25 16.06 0.78 6.78
C GLU A 25 17.54 1.03 7.09
N ASP A 26 17.88 2.23 7.58
CA ASP A 26 19.27 2.63 7.89
C ASP A 26 20.27 2.30 6.77
N PHE A 27 19.95 2.71 5.54
CA PHE A 27 20.74 2.46 4.32
C PHE A 27 20.82 1.00 3.86
N GLU A 28 20.08 0.08 4.47
CA GLU A 28 20.12 -1.34 4.11
C GLU A 28 18.77 -1.88 3.63
N PRO A 29 18.79 -2.82 2.66
CA PRO A 29 17.60 -3.50 2.21
C PRO A 29 17.21 -4.62 3.20
N LYS A 30 16.11 -4.44 3.93
CA LYS A 30 15.54 -5.45 4.82
C LYS A 30 14.33 -6.11 4.17
N ALA A 31 14.33 -7.43 4.11
CA ALA A 31 13.27 -8.19 3.46
C ALA A 31 11.92 -7.98 4.20
N VAL A 32 10.88 -7.66 3.46
CA VAL A 32 9.53 -7.48 4.01
C VAL A 32 8.87 -8.86 4.19
N PRO A 33 8.33 -9.17 5.37
CA PRO A 33 7.47 -10.34 5.57
C PRO A 33 6.31 -10.41 4.58
N ARG A 34 6.06 -11.61 4.04
CA ARG A 34 5.05 -11.82 2.98
C ARG A 34 3.63 -11.43 3.37
N ASN A 35 3.27 -11.54 4.65
CA ASN A 35 1.97 -11.12 5.17
C ASN A 35 1.76 -9.60 5.10
N GLN A 36 2.81 -8.81 4.87
CA GLN A 36 2.74 -7.35 4.72
C GLN A 36 2.99 -6.86 3.30
N TYR A 37 3.07 -7.76 2.33
CA TYR A 37 3.16 -7.35 0.92
C TYR A 37 1.94 -6.50 0.54
N GLY A 38 2.20 -5.38 -0.12
CA GLY A 38 1.19 -4.40 -0.48
C GLY A 38 1.06 -3.24 0.52
N ASN A 39 1.65 -3.33 1.71
CA ASN A 39 1.73 -2.23 2.66
C ASN A 39 3.02 -1.42 2.42
N PHE A 40 2.86 -0.14 2.13
CA PHE A 40 3.97 0.78 1.88
C PHE A 40 3.84 1.99 2.80
N TYR A 41 4.86 2.20 3.64
CA TYR A 41 4.93 3.37 4.51
C TYR A 41 5.33 4.61 3.71
N THR A 42 4.56 5.68 3.90
CA THR A 42 4.70 6.95 3.17
C THR A 42 6.06 7.63 3.41
N GLY A 43 6.68 7.37 4.56
CA GLY A 43 7.98 7.89 4.96
C GLY A 43 9.19 7.09 4.49
N ASP A 44 9.01 6.00 3.71
CA ASP A 44 10.12 5.10 3.38
C ASP A 44 10.26 4.86 1.86
N SER A 45 11.36 4.19 1.52
CA SER A 45 11.64 3.69 0.17
C SER A 45 11.71 2.15 0.16
N TYR A 46 11.35 1.55 -0.97
CA TYR A 46 11.27 0.10 -1.14
C TYR A 46 11.89 -0.33 -2.46
N ILE A 47 12.37 -1.57 -2.51
CA ILE A 47 12.73 -2.29 -3.72
C ILE A 47 11.77 -3.47 -3.86
N VAL A 48 11.12 -3.57 -5.01
CA VAL A 48 10.20 -4.65 -5.37
C VAL A 48 10.74 -5.33 -6.62
N LEU A 49 11.12 -6.59 -6.49
CA LEU A 49 11.52 -7.44 -7.60
C LEU A 49 10.34 -8.31 -8.00
N LYS A 50 9.91 -8.17 -9.25
CA LYS A 50 8.99 -9.11 -9.90
C LYS A 50 9.81 -10.04 -10.78
N THR A 51 9.67 -11.35 -10.55
CA THR A 51 10.27 -12.39 -11.38
C THR A 51 9.17 -13.17 -12.08
N GLU A 52 9.28 -13.34 -13.39
CA GLU A 52 8.33 -14.06 -14.24
C GLU A 52 9.03 -15.11 -15.11
N GLY A 53 8.25 -16.07 -15.61
CA GLY A 53 8.75 -17.14 -16.48
C GLY A 53 9.03 -18.46 -15.77
N GLU A 54 9.64 -19.37 -16.51
CA GLU A 54 10.02 -20.70 -16.06
C GLU A 54 11.50 -20.74 -15.69
N ALA A 55 11.94 -21.76 -14.94
CA ALA A 55 13.30 -21.84 -14.37
C ALA A 55 14.44 -21.58 -15.39
N ASN A 56 14.26 -21.93 -16.66
CA ASN A 56 15.27 -21.77 -17.70
C ASN A 56 15.16 -20.44 -18.48
N LYS A 57 14.15 -19.62 -18.21
CA LYS A 57 13.88 -18.36 -18.90
C LYS A 57 13.12 -17.40 -17.99
N LEU A 58 13.80 -16.95 -16.95
CA LEU A 58 13.27 -15.94 -16.04
C LEU A 58 13.49 -14.53 -16.61
N THR A 59 12.54 -13.64 -16.32
CA THR A 59 12.64 -12.20 -16.56
C THR A 59 12.41 -11.44 -15.27
N TRP A 60 13.05 -10.28 -15.13
CA TRP A 60 13.06 -9.52 -13.89
C TRP A 60 12.68 -8.06 -14.15
N ASP A 61 11.72 -7.56 -13.38
CA ASP A 61 11.40 -6.15 -13.28
C ASP A 61 11.74 -5.69 -11.84
N ILE A 62 12.66 -4.74 -11.71
CA ILE A 62 13.04 -4.12 -10.45
C ILE A 62 12.34 -2.78 -10.37
N HIS A 63 11.49 -2.61 -9.37
CA HIS A 63 10.82 -1.35 -9.08
C HIS A 63 11.41 -0.78 -7.79
N PHE A 64 11.93 0.45 -7.80
CA PHE A 64 12.19 1.17 -6.56
C PHE A 64 11.06 2.17 -6.32
N TRP A 65 10.31 1.96 -5.24
CA TRP A 65 9.17 2.77 -4.85
C TRP A 65 9.59 3.81 -3.82
N LEU A 66 9.17 5.05 -4.03
CA LEU A 66 9.50 6.19 -3.18
C LEU A 66 8.24 6.75 -2.52
N GLY A 67 8.21 6.70 -1.19
CA GLY A 67 7.18 7.33 -0.40
C GLY A 67 7.21 8.84 -0.54
N SER A 68 6.05 9.49 -0.47
CA SER A 68 5.96 10.95 -0.61
C SER A 68 6.64 11.74 0.52
N LYS A 69 6.94 11.08 1.65
CA LYS A 69 7.66 11.63 2.80
C LYS A 69 9.03 10.94 3.02
N THR A 70 9.51 10.10 2.11
CA THR A 70 10.82 9.44 2.25
C THR A 70 11.95 10.45 2.24
N SER A 71 13.00 10.16 3.02
CA SER A 71 14.18 10.99 3.07
C SER A 71 14.99 10.90 1.77
N GLN A 72 15.81 11.93 1.49
CA GLN A 72 16.60 11.98 0.26
C GLN A 72 17.64 10.85 0.20
N ASP A 73 18.21 10.51 1.36
CA ASP A 73 19.20 9.48 1.54
C ASP A 73 18.62 8.07 1.40
N GLU A 74 17.42 7.79 1.93
CA GLU A 74 16.71 6.53 1.65
C GLU A 74 16.34 6.38 0.18
N ALA A 75 15.84 7.45 -0.45
CA ALA A 75 15.51 7.44 -1.88
C ALA A 75 16.74 7.19 -2.75
N GLY A 76 17.87 7.83 -2.43
CA GLY A 76 19.15 7.60 -3.09
C GLY A 76 19.65 6.17 -2.90
N THR A 77 19.50 5.64 -1.69
CA THR A 77 19.87 4.25 -1.37
C THR A 77 19.05 3.25 -2.17
N ALA A 78 17.73 3.41 -2.23
CA ALA A 78 16.86 2.53 -3.01
C ALA A 78 17.26 2.50 -4.50
N ALA A 79 17.58 3.67 -5.07
CA ALA A 79 18.06 3.76 -6.44
C ALA A 79 19.39 3.03 -6.64
N ILE A 80 20.41 3.30 -5.81
CA ILE A 80 21.74 2.66 -5.91
C ILE A 80 21.63 1.14 -5.74
N LEU A 81 20.91 0.68 -4.72
CA LEU A 81 20.73 -0.75 -4.46
C LEU A 81 19.97 -1.46 -5.59
N SER A 82 19.02 -0.79 -6.25
CA SER A 82 18.32 -1.37 -7.41
C SER A 82 19.23 -1.60 -8.61
N VAL A 83 20.17 -0.67 -8.87
CA VAL A 83 21.21 -0.82 -9.91
C VAL A 83 22.17 -1.94 -9.53
N ASN A 84 22.63 -1.97 -8.28
CA ASN A 84 23.55 -3.01 -7.80
C ASN A 84 22.94 -4.41 -7.84
N LEU A 85 21.64 -4.53 -7.56
CA LEU A 85 20.90 -5.77 -7.73
C LEU A 85 20.91 -6.21 -9.20
N ASP A 86 20.57 -5.33 -10.13
CA ASP A 86 20.57 -5.65 -11.57
C ASP A 86 21.96 -6.08 -12.07
N ASP A 87 22.99 -5.25 -11.84
CA ASP A 87 24.33 -5.46 -12.39
C ASP A 87 24.98 -6.74 -11.84
N ASN A 88 24.84 -7.01 -10.54
CA ASN A 88 25.51 -8.12 -9.90
C ASN A 88 24.70 -9.42 -9.87
N LYS A 89 23.36 -9.35 -9.90
CA LYS A 89 22.49 -10.53 -9.82
C LYS A 89 21.93 -10.96 -11.18
N PHE A 90 21.61 -10.00 -12.04
CA PHE A 90 20.95 -10.23 -13.33
C PHE A 90 21.80 -9.78 -14.52
N ASN A 91 23.04 -9.33 -14.29
CA ASN A 91 23.97 -8.87 -15.32
C ASN A 91 23.39 -7.79 -16.24
N GLY A 92 22.60 -6.86 -15.68
CA GLY A 92 21.98 -5.77 -16.43
C GLY A 92 20.78 -6.19 -17.29
N ALA A 93 20.24 -7.39 -17.07
CA ALA A 93 19.10 -7.93 -17.82
C ALA A 93 17.74 -7.52 -17.23
N ALA A 94 17.69 -7.01 -16.00
CA ALA A 94 16.43 -6.57 -15.40
C ALA A 94 15.97 -5.23 -15.99
N ILE A 95 14.66 -5.02 -16.02
CA ILE A 95 14.08 -3.72 -16.35
C ILE A 95 13.89 -2.94 -15.05
N GLN A 96 14.48 -1.75 -14.96
CA GLN A 96 14.37 -0.90 -13.78
C GLN A 96 13.25 0.14 -13.94
N HIS A 97 12.43 0.28 -12.91
CA HIS A 97 11.29 1.18 -12.86
C HIS A 97 11.36 2.06 -11.63
N ARG A 98 11.16 3.38 -11.82
CA ARG A 98 10.99 4.33 -10.73
C ARG A 98 9.51 4.51 -10.44
N GLU A 99 9.10 4.13 -9.24
CA GLU A 99 7.71 4.26 -8.79
C GLU A 99 7.63 5.34 -7.70
N THR A 100 6.70 6.28 -7.84
CA THR A 100 6.45 7.31 -6.82
C THR A 100 5.04 7.18 -6.29
N GLN A 101 4.86 7.31 -4.97
CA GLN A 101 3.56 7.21 -4.32
C GLN A 101 2.49 8.03 -5.05
N GLY A 102 1.38 7.38 -5.41
CA GLY A 102 0.25 7.99 -6.11
C GLY A 102 0.39 8.05 -7.64
N TYR A 103 1.59 7.85 -8.18
CA TYR A 103 1.91 7.92 -9.62
C TYR A 103 2.54 6.62 -10.15
N GLU A 104 2.33 5.50 -9.44
CA GLU A 104 2.90 4.22 -9.83
C GLU A 104 2.37 3.72 -11.19
N SER A 105 3.21 2.96 -11.86
CA SER A 105 2.87 2.31 -13.11
C SER A 105 1.72 1.30 -12.94
N LYS A 106 0.92 1.12 -13.99
CA LYS A 106 -0.15 0.10 -14.00
C LYS A 106 0.38 -1.32 -13.78
N GLN A 107 1.62 -1.56 -14.21
CA GLN A 107 2.33 -2.81 -14.01
C GLN A 107 2.58 -3.04 -12.51
N PHE A 108 3.21 -2.07 -11.83
CA PHE A 108 3.46 -2.16 -10.39
C PHE A 108 2.17 -2.31 -9.57
N LEU A 109 1.15 -1.50 -9.88
CA LEU A 109 -0.15 -1.60 -9.19
C LEU A 109 -0.85 -2.94 -9.42
N GLY A 110 -0.55 -3.64 -10.51
CA GLY A 110 -1.09 -4.96 -10.82
C GLY A 110 -0.48 -6.11 -10.00
N TYR A 111 0.55 -5.84 -9.20
CA TYR A 111 1.20 -6.84 -8.35
C TYR A 111 0.50 -7.05 -7.01
N PHE A 112 -0.33 -6.11 -6.57
CA PHE A 112 -0.92 -6.09 -5.24
C PHE A 112 -2.43 -6.21 -5.31
N GLU A 113 -2.95 -7.34 -4.83
CA GLU A 113 -4.38 -7.58 -4.71
C GLU A 113 -4.78 -7.58 -3.23
N PRO A 114 -5.90 -6.93 -2.86
CA PRO A 114 -6.85 -6.21 -3.71
C PRO A 114 -6.35 -4.83 -4.20
N ALA A 115 -5.37 -4.25 -3.51
CA ALA A 115 -4.82 -2.93 -3.80
C ALA A 115 -3.53 -2.70 -3.02
N ILE A 116 -2.75 -1.71 -3.45
CA ILE A 116 -1.69 -1.13 -2.64
C ILE A 116 -2.28 -0.32 -1.47
N ARG A 117 -1.65 -0.42 -0.30
CA ARG A 117 -2.02 0.31 0.92
C ARG A 117 -0.90 1.25 1.35
N TYR A 118 -1.22 2.53 1.47
CA TYR A 118 -0.32 3.54 2.02
C TYR A 118 -0.54 3.68 3.52
N MET A 119 0.51 3.42 4.27
CA MET A 119 0.58 3.58 5.71
C MET A 119 1.25 4.91 6.04
N ASP A 120 0.81 5.55 7.12
CA ASP A 120 1.51 6.72 7.66
C ASP A 120 2.75 6.30 8.46
N GLY A 121 3.71 7.21 8.59
CA GLY A 121 4.98 6.96 9.27
C GLY A 121 6.04 6.35 8.37
N GLY A 122 7.06 5.77 9.00
CA GLY A 122 8.25 5.21 8.38
C GLY A 122 9.34 4.85 9.40
N HIS A 123 10.46 4.32 8.94
CA HIS A 123 11.57 3.82 9.77
C HIS A 123 12.11 4.92 10.68
N ALA A 124 12.39 6.09 10.10
CA ALA A 124 12.88 7.26 10.84
C ALA A 124 11.94 7.75 11.96
N SER A 125 10.63 7.50 11.83
CA SER A 125 9.64 7.86 12.85
C SER A 125 9.45 6.79 13.95
N GLY A 126 10.23 5.71 13.92
CA GLY A 126 10.14 4.60 14.86
C GLY A 126 9.00 3.61 14.57
N PHE A 127 8.30 3.78 13.43
CA PHE A 127 7.36 2.78 12.94
C PHE A 127 8.15 1.61 12.35
N ASN A 128 8.57 0.72 13.25
CA ASN A 128 9.01 -0.61 12.89
C ASN A 128 7.80 -1.43 12.45
N HIS A 129 8.10 -2.51 11.73
CA HIS A 129 7.15 -3.57 11.34
C HIS A 129 6.60 -4.31 12.57
N VAL A 130 5.92 -3.59 13.46
CA VAL A 130 5.40 -4.13 14.70
C VAL A 130 4.00 -4.67 14.39
N THR A 131 3.90 -6.00 14.41
CA THR A 131 2.64 -6.70 14.71
C THR A 131 1.94 -5.95 15.84
N ILE A 132 0.86 -5.24 15.50
CA ILE A 132 0.14 -4.36 16.43
C ILE A 132 -0.31 -5.22 17.62
N ASN A 133 0.34 -5.01 18.76
CA ASN A 133 -0.04 -5.65 20.02
C ASN A 133 -1.32 -4.97 20.57
N PRO A 134 -2.09 -5.69 21.40
CA PRO A 134 -3.54 -5.50 21.58
C PRO A 134 -3.90 -4.15 22.21
N GLY A 135 -4.79 -3.42 21.54
CA GLY A 135 -5.26 -2.08 21.90
C GLY A 135 -5.36 -1.11 20.71
N SER A 136 -5.53 -1.64 19.49
CA SER A 136 -5.46 -0.99 18.17
C SER A 136 -5.64 0.53 18.18
N GLU A 137 -4.64 1.26 17.70
CA GLU A 137 -4.86 2.62 17.24
C GLU A 137 -6.00 2.62 16.22
N LYS A 138 -6.99 3.48 16.44
CA LYS A 138 -8.11 3.69 15.52
C LYS A 138 -7.56 4.18 14.18
N ARG A 139 -7.83 3.46 13.10
CA ARG A 139 -7.36 3.80 11.74
C ARG A 139 -8.53 3.90 10.78
N LEU A 140 -8.52 4.91 9.93
CA LEU A 140 -9.49 5.05 8.84
C LEU A 140 -8.76 4.96 7.50
N PHE A 141 -9.24 4.11 6.61
CA PHE A 141 -8.70 3.94 5.29
C PHE A 141 -9.70 4.40 4.24
N GLN A 142 -9.28 5.25 3.31
CA GLN A 142 -10.03 5.64 2.12
C GLN A 142 -9.71 4.71 0.95
N ILE A 143 -10.74 4.14 0.34
CA ILE A 143 -10.67 3.24 -0.81
C ILE A 143 -11.16 4.02 -2.02
N LYS A 144 -10.22 4.37 -2.91
CA LYS A 144 -10.50 5.24 -4.05
C LYS A 144 -9.83 4.73 -5.31
N GLY A 145 -10.56 4.79 -6.43
CA GLY A 145 -10.01 4.57 -7.76
C GLY A 145 -10.98 3.89 -8.71
N LYS A 146 -10.66 3.96 -10.01
CA LYS A 146 -11.49 3.36 -11.06
C LYS A 146 -11.00 1.98 -11.49
N ARG A 147 -9.76 1.90 -11.95
CA ARG A 147 -9.13 0.68 -12.48
C ARG A 147 -8.10 0.10 -11.52
N HIS A 148 -7.23 0.96 -11.00
CA HIS A 148 -6.31 0.62 -9.92
C HIS A 148 -6.75 1.41 -8.69
N VAL A 149 -7.30 0.69 -7.72
CA VAL A 149 -7.75 1.26 -6.44
C VAL A 149 -6.55 1.34 -5.53
N ARG A 150 -6.52 2.42 -4.73
CA ARG A 150 -5.54 2.64 -3.69
C ARG A 150 -6.26 2.71 -2.35
N VAL A 151 -5.59 2.22 -1.32
CA VAL A 151 -6.05 2.30 0.06
C VAL A 151 -5.14 3.29 0.78
N ARG A 152 -5.66 4.45 1.18
CA ARG A 152 -4.88 5.49 1.87
C ARG A 152 -5.37 5.63 3.30
N GLN A 153 -4.45 5.59 4.27
CA GLN A 153 -4.79 5.97 5.64
C GLN A 153 -5.11 7.48 5.70
N VAL A 154 -6.22 7.82 6.34
CA VAL A 154 -6.72 9.20 6.53
C VAL A 154 -7.08 9.42 8.00
N GLU A 155 -7.27 10.68 8.38
CA GLU A 155 -7.66 11.02 9.75
C GLU A 155 -9.00 10.34 10.12
N PRO A 156 -9.11 9.63 11.26
CA PRO A 156 -10.35 8.99 11.72
C PRO A 156 -11.43 9.99 12.18
N SER A 157 -11.94 10.78 11.23
CA SER A 157 -12.92 11.84 11.46
C SER A 157 -13.97 11.86 10.35
N ALA A 158 -15.19 12.30 10.65
CA ALA A 158 -16.24 12.48 9.65
C ALA A 158 -15.83 13.45 8.54
N ALA A 159 -14.94 14.40 8.83
CA ALA A 159 -14.38 15.32 7.83
C ALA A 159 -13.56 14.63 6.72
N SER A 160 -13.05 13.41 6.98
CA SER A 160 -12.36 12.60 5.97
C SER A 160 -13.32 11.82 5.06
N LEU A 161 -14.57 11.64 5.49
CA LEU A 161 -15.57 10.87 4.76
C LEU A 161 -16.17 11.69 3.62
N ASN A 162 -16.49 11.00 2.54
CA ASN A 162 -17.28 11.56 1.44
C ASN A 162 -18.24 10.53 0.85
N LYS A 163 -19.26 11.00 0.14
CA LYS A 163 -20.31 10.14 -0.42
C LYS A 163 -19.88 9.34 -1.65
N GLY A 164 -18.73 9.57 -2.27
CA GLY A 164 -18.35 8.91 -3.53
C GLY A 164 -17.18 7.94 -3.45
N ASP A 165 -16.64 7.72 -2.26
CA ASP A 165 -15.62 6.71 -2.00
C ASP A 165 -16.13 5.69 -0.97
N CYS A 166 -15.39 4.60 -0.78
CA CYS A 166 -15.61 3.67 0.33
C CYS A 166 -14.54 3.88 1.40
N PHE A 167 -14.86 3.57 2.65
CA PHE A 167 -13.93 3.71 3.77
C PHE A 167 -13.95 2.46 4.64
N VAL A 168 -12.80 2.11 5.21
CA VAL A 168 -12.68 1.04 6.20
C VAL A 168 -12.16 1.64 7.51
N LEU A 169 -12.98 1.61 8.55
CA LEU A 169 -12.61 2.00 9.92
C LEU A 169 -12.20 0.74 10.69
N ASP A 170 -10.96 0.71 11.14
CA ASP A 170 -10.42 -0.34 11.99
C ASP A 170 -10.28 0.15 13.43
N VAL A 171 -11.02 -0.45 14.36
CA VAL A 171 -11.11 -0.02 15.75
C VAL A 171 -11.43 -1.18 16.69
N GLY A 172 -10.47 -1.49 17.56
CA GLY A 172 -10.56 -2.60 18.51
C GLY A 172 -10.56 -3.93 17.78
N HIS A 173 -11.66 -4.68 17.94
CA HIS A 173 -11.93 -5.90 17.18
C HIS A 173 -12.98 -5.69 16.08
N ASN A 174 -13.39 -4.44 15.83
CA ASN A 174 -14.43 -4.13 14.87
C ASN A 174 -13.82 -3.46 13.64
N ILE A 175 -14.25 -3.91 12.47
CA ILE A 175 -13.85 -3.38 11.17
C ILE A 175 -15.13 -2.96 10.45
N PHE A 176 -15.36 -1.66 10.31
CA PHE A 176 -16.53 -1.14 9.62
C PHE A 176 -16.18 -0.77 8.19
N VAL A 177 -17.02 -1.17 7.24
CA VAL A 177 -16.94 -0.78 5.83
C VAL A 177 -18.03 0.24 5.56
N PHE A 178 -17.68 1.53 5.53
CA PHE A 178 -18.60 2.58 5.13
C PHE A 178 -18.61 2.71 3.60
N VAL A 179 -19.80 2.57 3.01
CA VAL A 179 -20.00 2.64 1.56
C VAL A 179 -20.71 3.94 1.22
N GLY A 180 -19.98 4.88 0.62
CA GLY A 180 -20.58 6.11 0.10
C GLY A 180 -21.69 5.83 -0.91
N GLU A 181 -22.78 6.60 -0.82
CA GLU A 181 -23.96 6.50 -1.69
C GLU A 181 -23.61 6.49 -3.20
N LYS A 182 -22.63 7.31 -3.58
CA LYS A 182 -22.14 7.52 -4.95
C LYS A 182 -20.86 6.74 -5.27
N ALA A 183 -20.42 5.84 -4.38
CA ALA A 183 -19.21 5.05 -4.59
C ALA A 183 -19.34 4.11 -5.80
N LYS A 184 -18.23 3.91 -6.53
CA LYS A 184 -18.23 3.07 -7.74
C LYS A 184 -18.25 1.59 -7.36
N GLY A 185 -18.81 0.75 -8.23
CA GLY A 185 -18.88 -0.69 -7.99
C GLY A 185 -17.52 -1.36 -7.71
N VAL A 186 -16.44 -0.90 -8.36
CA VAL A 186 -15.08 -1.39 -8.12
C VAL A 186 -14.57 -1.02 -6.72
N GLU A 187 -14.89 0.18 -6.23
CA GLU A 187 -14.52 0.63 -4.88
C GLU A 187 -15.27 -0.20 -3.83
N LYS A 188 -16.58 -0.44 -4.04
CA LYS A 188 -17.41 -1.29 -3.15
C LYS A 188 -16.87 -2.71 -3.02
N LEU A 189 -16.56 -3.36 -4.16
CA LEU A 189 -16.00 -4.72 -4.17
C LEU A 189 -14.66 -4.78 -3.44
N LYS A 190 -13.78 -3.79 -3.70
CA LYS A 190 -12.45 -3.78 -3.07
C LYS A 190 -12.50 -3.41 -1.59
N ALA A 191 -13.44 -2.57 -1.15
CA ALA A 191 -13.58 -2.20 0.26
C ALA A 191 -13.81 -3.43 1.15
N ILE A 192 -14.67 -4.35 0.71
CA ILE A 192 -14.93 -5.62 1.43
C ILE A 192 -13.66 -6.49 1.46
N THR A 193 -12.96 -6.63 0.32
CA THR A 193 -11.70 -7.40 0.29
C THR A 193 -10.61 -6.78 1.16
N VAL A 194 -10.51 -5.45 1.19
CA VAL A 194 -9.57 -4.71 2.05
C VAL A 194 -9.91 -4.91 3.52
N ALA A 195 -11.18 -4.87 3.91
CA ALA A 195 -11.59 -5.13 5.29
C ALA A 195 -11.23 -6.55 5.74
N ASN A 196 -11.48 -7.56 4.90
CA ASN A 196 -11.06 -8.93 5.19
C ASN A 196 -9.53 -9.06 5.24
N GLN A 197 -8.80 -8.38 4.35
CA GLN A 197 -7.34 -8.36 4.39
C GLN A 197 -6.82 -7.73 5.69
N ILE A 198 -7.41 -6.64 6.17
CA ILE A 198 -7.08 -6.04 7.48
C ILE A 198 -7.36 -7.05 8.60
N ASN A 199 -8.52 -7.73 8.54
CA ASN A 199 -8.84 -8.77 9.52
C ASN A 199 -7.78 -9.87 9.57
N ASP A 200 -7.40 -10.40 8.41
CA ASP A 200 -6.43 -11.48 8.31
C ASP A 200 -5.01 -11.04 8.71
N GLN A 201 -4.55 -9.89 8.23
CA GLN A 201 -3.18 -9.40 8.43
C GLN A 201 -2.95 -8.80 9.82
N ASP A 202 -3.91 -8.01 10.31
CA ASP A 202 -3.72 -7.18 11.49
C ASP A 202 -4.43 -7.78 12.72
N HIS A 203 -5.53 -8.52 12.52
CA HIS A 203 -6.34 -9.12 13.59
C HIS A 203 -6.27 -10.64 13.66
N ASN A 204 -5.44 -11.29 12.82
CA ASN A 204 -5.33 -12.74 12.71
C ASN A 204 -6.69 -13.43 12.49
N GLY A 205 -7.58 -12.79 11.73
CA GLY A 205 -8.92 -13.28 11.39
C GLY A 205 -9.94 -13.23 12.54
N ARG A 206 -9.65 -12.51 13.63
CA ARG A 206 -10.51 -12.45 14.83
C ARG A 206 -11.36 -11.18 14.94
N GLY A 207 -11.25 -10.28 13.99
CA GLY A 207 -12.08 -9.08 13.90
C GLY A 207 -13.45 -9.38 13.31
N GLU A 208 -14.42 -8.53 13.67
CA GLU A 208 -15.80 -8.54 13.18
C GLU A 208 -15.95 -7.49 12.09
N VAL A 209 -16.35 -7.90 10.88
CA VAL A 209 -16.55 -7.00 9.74
C VAL A 209 -18.02 -6.62 9.62
N GLU A 210 -18.33 -5.33 9.69
CA GLU A 210 -19.69 -4.78 9.54
C GLU A 210 -19.76 -3.84 8.33
N ILE A 211 -20.81 -3.95 7.50
CA ILE A 211 -20.96 -3.13 6.30
C ILE A 211 -22.04 -2.08 6.54
N ILE A 212 -21.65 -0.82 6.41
CA ILE A 212 -22.50 0.37 6.55
C ILE A 212 -22.75 0.93 5.15
N ASP A 213 -23.74 0.36 4.46
CA ASP A 213 -24.17 0.83 3.16
C ASP A 213 -25.37 1.79 3.25
N PRO A 214 -25.83 2.40 2.13
CA PRO A 214 -26.96 3.33 2.15
C PRO A 214 -28.30 2.74 2.63
N TYR A 215 -28.39 1.43 2.83
CA TYR A 215 -29.57 0.71 3.31
C TYR A 215 -29.37 0.13 4.72
N ALA A 216 -28.25 0.41 5.37
CA ALA A 216 -27.96 -0.01 6.74
C ALA A 216 -29.01 0.56 7.72
N ARG A 217 -29.22 -0.16 8.83
CA ARG A 217 -30.17 0.31 9.86
C ARG A 217 -29.59 1.53 10.56
N GLU A 218 -30.47 2.42 11.04
CA GLU A 218 -30.04 3.62 11.78
C GLU A 218 -29.11 3.29 12.95
N GLY A 219 -29.39 2.21 13.71
CA GLY A 219 -28.52 1.77 14.80
C GLY A 219 -27.12 1.34 14.36
N ASP A 220 -26.97 0.74 13.18
CA ASP A 220 -25.67 0.29 12.64
C ASP A 220 -24.85 1.53 12.22
N VAL A 221 -25.52 2.52 11.61
CA VAL A 221 -24.93 3.82 11.25
C VAL A 221 -24.49 4.58 12.51
N GLU A 222 -25.33 4.64 13.54
CA GLU A 222 -24.99 5.27 14.82
C GLU A 222 -23.78 4.59 15.49
N ASN A 223 -23.72 3.25 15.45
CA ASN A 223 -22.58 2.49 15.97
C ASN A 223 -21.28 2.84 15.24
N PHE A 224 -21.31 2.97 13.92
CA PHE A 224 -20.17 3.40 13.12
C PHE A 224 -19.67 4.78 13.54
N PHE A 225 -20.53 5.79 13.60
CA PHE A 225 -20.12 7.16 13.95
C PHE A 225 -19.68 7.28 15.41
N LYS A 226 -20.27 6.49 16.31
CA LYS A 226 -19.80 6.35 17.69
C LYS A 226 -18.41 5.73 17.75
N ALA A 227 -18.14 4.68 16.96
CA ALA A 227 -16.84 4.05 16.87
C ALA A 227 -15.79 4.99 16.23
N LEU A 228 -16.18 5.74 15.20
CA LEU A 228 -15.38 6.80 14.60
C LEU A 228 -15.07 7.90 15.62
N GLY A 229 -16.03 8.23 16.48
CA GLY A 229 -15.93 9.26 17.52
C GLY A 229 -16.05 10.69 16.97
N SER A 230 -16.65 10.85 15.79
CA SER A 230 -16.76 12.12 15.08
C SER A 230 -17.96 12.10 14.14
N GLY A 231 -18.80 13.15 14.19
CA GLY A 231 -19.89 13.41 13.24
C GLY A 231 -21.03 12.39 13.22
N ASP A 232 -21.82 12.48 12.15
CA ASP A 232 -22.99 11.66 11.81
C ASP A 232 -23.13 11.58 10.27
N MET A 233 -24.20 10.97 9.77
CA MET A 233 -24.43 10.85 8.32
C MET A 233 -24.57 12.22 7.63
N ASP A 234 -25.12 13.22 8.32
CA ASP A 234 -25.27 14.59 7.79
C ASP A 234 -23.92 15.32 7.68
N SER A 235 -22.92 14.85 8.43
CA SER A 235 -21.55 15.36 8.38
C SER A 235 -20.76 14.87 7.15
N VAL A 236 -21.25 13.86 6.41
CA VAL A 236 -20.54 13.27 5.27
C VAL A 236 -20.63 14.17 4.04
N THR A 237 -19.47 14.63 3.57
CA THR A 237 -19.37 15.60 2.49
C THR A 237 -19.63 15.00 1.10
N GLU A 238 -19.99 15.84 0.14
CA GLU A 238 -19.96 15.49 -1.28
C GLU A 238 -18.51 15.32 -1.77
N VAL A 239 -18.30 14.57 -2.85
CA VAL A 239 -16.97 14.37 -3.43
C VAL A 239 -16.43 15.69 -3.96
N SER A 240 -15.22 16.09 -3.55
CA SER A 240 -14.47 17.17 -4.21
C SER A 240 -13.97 16.71 -5.58
N GLU A 241 -14.25 17.49 -6.63
CA GLU A 241 -13.85 17.21 -8.02
C GLU A 241 -12.31 17.22 -8.22
N ASP A 242 -11.55 17.75 -7.26
CA ASP A 242 -10.10 17.96 -7.35
C ASP A 242 -9.22 16.69 -7.21
N ASP A 243 -9.80 15.53 -6.87
CA ASP A 243 -9.03 14.28 -6.64
C ASP A 243 -8.85 13.39 -7.89
N GLU A 244 -9.09 13.90 -9.10
CA GLU A 244 -8.71 13.16 -10.32
C GLU A 244 -7.18 13.06 -10.41
N VAL A 245 -6.63 11.91 -9.97
CA VAL A 245 -5.22 11.55 -10.22
C VAL A 245 -5.00 11.47 -11.73
N LYS A 246 -4.43 12.54 -12.29
CA LYS A 246 -4.01 12.60 -13.69
C LYS A 246 -2.92 11.55 -13.90
N TYR A 247 -3.25 10.51 -14.68
CA TYR A 247 -2.28 9.50 -15.10
C TYR A 247 -1.25 10.14 -16.05
N THR A 248 -0.20 10.75 -15.52
CA THR A 248 0.99 11.03 -16.31
C THR A 248 1.80 9.75 -16.40
N THR A 249 1.89 9.18 -17.61
CA THR A 249 2.83 8.11 -17.94
C THR A 249 4.24 8.53 -17.52
N CYS A 250 4.90 7.76 -16.64
CA CYS A 250 6.32 7.95 -16.35
C CYS A 250 7.13 7.87 -17.66
N PRO A 251 8.05 8.81 -17.91
CA PRO A 251 8.99 8.68 -19.01
C PRO A 251 9.80 7.40 -18.82
N LYS A 252 9.88 6.57 -19.86
CA LYS A 252 10.86 5.49 -19.89
C LYS A 252 12.24 6.13 -19.82
N ILE A 253 13.02 5.79 -18.80
CA ILE A 253 14.44 6.13 -18.75
C ILE A 253 15.09 5.33 -19.87
N GLN A 254 15.38 5.98 -21.00
CA GLN A 254 16.23 5.40 -22.04
C GLN A 254 17.68 5.48 -21.55
N ARG A 255 18.40 4.35 -21.72
CA ARG A 255 19.83 4.23 -21.48
C ARG A 255 20.62 5.24 -22.30
#